data_AF-A0A1E5SPX4-F1
#
_entry.id   AF-A0A1E5SPX4-F1
#
_cell.length_a   1.000
_cell.length_b   1.000
_cell.length_c   1.000
_cell.angle_alpha   90.00
_cell.angle_beta   90.00
_cell.angle_gamma   90.00
#
_symmetry.space_group_name_H-M   'P 1'
#
loop_
_entity.id
_entity.type
_entity.pdbx_description
1 polymer ?
#
loop_
_entity_poly.entity_id
_entity_poly.type
_entity_poly.pdbx_seq_one_letter_code
_entity_poly.pdbx_strand_id
1 'polypeptide(L)' 'MSEIQLEKIKEARDECARIIALYGDKFLPIFQRLETEIEQREHQNKLLAKALKIGTQSGTHFGTQFKQQFYKASQ' A
#
# COMPACT_ATOMS: atom_id res chain seq x y z
N MET A 1 3.78 -7.78 -15.26
CA MET A 1 4.79 -7.36 -14.28
C MET A 1 4.22 -7.61 -12.90
N SER A 2 4.94 -8.29 -12.02
CA SER A 2 4.50 -8.52 -10.63
C SER A 2 4.47 -7.20 -9.87
N GLU A 3 3.37 -6.94 -9.18
CA GLU A 3 3.26 -5.76 -8.32
C GLU A 3 4.27 -5.88 -7.17
N ILE A 4 5.12 -4.88 -7.01
CA ILE A 4 6.11 -4.82 -5.93
C ILE A 4 5.34 -4.55 -4.63
N GLN A 5 5.55 -5.36 -3.59
CA GLN A 5 4.90 -5.18 -2.29
C GLN A 5 5.45 -3.93 -1.56
N LEU A 6 4.61 -3.26 -0.75
CA LEU A 6 5.00 -2.06 -0.02
C LEU A 6 6.19 -2.31 0.92
N GLU A 7 6.24 -3.50 1.51
CA GLU A 7 7.31 -3.97 2.38
C GLU A 7 8.65 -3.97 1.65
N LYS A 8 8.67 -4.38 0.37
CA LYS A 8 9.89 -4.36 -0.45
C LYS A 8 10.36 -2.95 -0.78
N ILE A 9 9.45 -1.99 -0.89
CA ILE A 9 9.80 -0.58 -1.10
C ILE A 9 10.40 0.01 0.18
N LYS A 10 9.85 -0.34 1.35
CA LYS A 10 10.41 0.03 2.66
C LYS A 10 11.80 -0.56 2.87
N GLU A 11 12.00 -1.84 2.57
CA GLU A 11 13.32 -2.48 2.61
C GLU A 11 14.33 -1.75 1.69
N ALA A 12 13.93 -1.41 0.45
CA ALA A 12 14.78 -0.70 -0.49
C ALA A 12 15.15 0.72 0.00
N ARG A 13 14.22 1.41 0.66
CA ARG A 13 14.47 2.71 1.28
C ARG A 13 15.50 2.59 2.40
N ASP A 14 15.36 1.60 3.26
CA ASP A 14 16.28 1.40 4.39
C ASP A 14 17.71 1.08 3.90
N GLU A 15 17.82 0.32 2.81
CA GLU A 15 19.11 0.13 2.11
C GLU A 15 19.65 1.44 1.55
N CYS A 16 18.80 2.24 0.90
CA CYS A 16 19.20 3.54 0.36
C CYS A 16 19.68 4.50 1.45
N ALA A 17 19.06 4.49 2.63
CA ALA A 17 19.52 5.26 3.78
C ALA A 17 20.92 4.86 4.24
N ARG A 18 21.22 3.54 4.28
CA ARG A 18 22.56 3.03 4.58
C ARG A 18 23.60 3.51 3.56
N ILE A 19 23.24 3.52 2.27
CA ILE A 19 24.11 4.04 1.21
C ILE A 19 24.34 5.56 1.38
N ILE A 20 23.30 6.33 1.67
CA ILE A 20 23.43 7.79 1.91
C ILE A 20 24.33 8.07 3.11
N ALA A 21 24.24 7.27 4.18
CA ALA A 21 25.11 7.42 5.35
C ALA A 21 26.61 7.22 5.01
N LEU A 22 26.92 6.41 4.00
CA LEU A 22 28.29 6.12 3.57
C LEU A 22 28.81 7.08 2.50
N TYR A 23 27.95 7.49 1.56
CA TYR A 23 28.35 8.19 0.33
C TYR A 23 27.78 9.62 0.22
N GLY A 24 27.07 10.08 1.24
CA GLY A 24 26.46 11.41 1.28
C GLY A 24 25.19 11.52 0.44
N ASP A 25 24.84 12.76 0.11
CA ASP A 25 23.57 13.16 -0.51
C ASP A 25 23.39 12.72 -1.98
N LYS A 26 24.41 12.11 -2.60
CA LYS A 26 24.37 11.62 -3.99
C LYS A 26 23.15 10.74 -4.30
N PHE A 27 22.69 9.96 -3.31
CA PHE A 27 21.56 9.03 -3.47
C PHE A 27 20.25 9.56 -2.85
N LEU A 28 20.26 10.79 -2.33
CA LEU A 28 19.08 11.43 -1.74
C LEU A 28 17.88 11.50 -2.71
N PRO A 29 18.04 11.76 -4.02
CA PRO A 29 16.91 11.77 -4.94
C PRO A 29 16.21 10.40 -5.06
N ILE A 30 16.94 9.30 -4.92
CA ILE A 30 16.37 7.95 -4.96
C ILE A 30 15.58 7.70 -3.68
N PHE A 31 16.15 8.06 -2.53
CA PHE A 31 15.49 7.96 -1.23
C PHE A 31 14.17 8.74 -1.20
N GLN A 32 14.16 9.99 -1.70
CA GLN A 32 12.96 10.82 -1.78
C GLN A 32 11.85 10.18 -2.62
N ARG A 33 12.21 9.53 -3.74
CA ARG A 33 11.23 8.81 -4.58
C ARG A 33 10.63 7.61 -3.85
N LEU A 34 11.44 6.87 -3.09
CA LEU A 34 10.98 5.73 -2.30
C LEU A 34 10.03 6.17 -1.18
N GLU A 35 10.36 7.24 -0.47
CA GLU A 35 9.47 7.82 0.55
C GLU A 35 8.15 8.30 -0.05
N THR A 36 8.19 9.00 -1.18
CA THR A 36 6.99 9.46 -1.88
C THR A 36 6.07 8.29 -2.25
N GLU A 37 6.63 7.20 -2.78
CA GLU A 37 5.86 6.01 -3.15
C GLU A 37 5.26 5.31 -1.92
N ILE A 38 6.01 5.23 -0.82
CA ILE A 38 5.52 4.67 0.45
C ILE A 38 4.33 5.49 0.96
N GLU A 39 4.46 6.82 1.01
CA GLU A 39 3.40 7.72 1.46
C GLU A 39 2.12 7.58 0.60
N GLN A 40 2.28 7.54 -0.73
CA GLN A 40 1.16 7.39 -1.65
C GLN A 40 0.40 6.08 -1.41
N ARG A 41 1.12 4.96 -1.27
CA ARG A 41 0.49 3.65 -1.03
C ARG A 41 -0.15 3.54 0.34
N GLU A 42 0.51 4.06 1.38
CA GLU A 42 -0.08 4.12 2.72
C GLU A 42 -1.35 4.98 2.75
N HIS A 43 -1.34 6.09 2.02
CA HIS A 43 -2.51 6.95 1.89
C HIS A 43 -3.66 6.22 1.18
N GLN A 44 -3.39 5.56 0.05
CA GLN A 44 -4.38 4.76 -0.68
C GLN A 44 -4.95 3.63 0.20
N ASN A 45 -4.11 2.92 0.94
CA ASN A 45 -4.55 1.86 1.86
C ASN A 45 -5.44 2.42 2.98
N LYS A 46 -5.11 3.59 3.53
CA LYS A 46 -5.95 4.26 4.54
C LYS A 46 -7.30 4.70 3.95
N LEU A 47 -7.32 5.24 2.73
CA LEU A 47 -8.55 5.62 2.04
C LEU A 47 -9.42 4.39 1.74
N LEU A 48 -8.83 3.30 1.26
CA LEU A 48 -9.53 2.04 1.02
C LEU A 48 -10.12 1.49 2.32
N ALA A 49 -9.35 1.44 3.40
CA ALA A 49 -9.84 0.99 4.69
C ALA A 49 -11.00 1.86 5.20
N LYS A 50 -10.91 3.19 5.02
CA LYS A 50 -12.00 4.12 5.35
C LYS A 50 -13.25 3.87 4.51
N ALA A 51 -13.11 3.67 3.19
CA ALA A 51 -14.21 3.37 2.29
C ALA A 51 -14.89 2.03 2.65
N LEU A 52 -14.10 0.99 2.92
CA LEU A 52 -14.60 -0.31 3.38
C LEU A 52 -15.33 -0.18 4.72
N LYS A 53 -14.79 0.60 5.67
CA LYS A 53 -15.45 0.86 6.95
C LYS A 53 -16.79 1.56 6.75
N ILE A 54 -16.89 2.58 5.91
CA ILE A 54 -18.16 3.27 5.62
C ILE A 54 -19.16 2.31 4.95
N GLY A 55 -18.71 1.55 3.96
CA GLY A 55 -19.54 0.58 3.24
C GLY A 55 -20.04 -0.56 4.12
N THR A 56 -19.23 -1.02 5.08
CA THR A 56 -19.59 -2.08 6.03
C THR A 56 -20.41 -1.56 7.22
N GLN A 57 -20.14 -0.35 7.71
CA GLN A 57 -20.93 0.27 8.78
C GLN A 57 -22.36 0.62 8.34
N SER A 58 -22.57 0.87 7.05
CA SER A 58 -23.92 1.06 6.49
C SER A 58 -24.69 -0.25 6.29
N GLY A 59 -24.05 -1.40 6.51
CA GLY A 59 -24.58 -2.73 6.18
C GLY A 59 -24.81 -3.68 7.36
N THR A 60 -24.72 -3.23 8.62
CA THR A 60 -24.98 -4.11 9.77
C THR A 60 -25.90 -3.47 10.80
N HIS A 61 -27.17 -3.28 10.43
CA HIS A 61 -28.25 -3.41 11.42
C HIS A 61 -28.78 -4.85 11.52
N PHE A 62 -28.41 -5.74 10.59
CA PHE A 62 -28.64 -7.18 10.70
C PHE A 62 -27.48 -7.92 10.04
N GLY A 63 -26.93 -8.94 10.71
CA GLY A 63 -25.79 -9.70 10.22
C GLY A 63 -26.08 -10.46 8.92
N THR A 64 -24.97 -10.79 8.23
CA THR A 64 -24.77 -11.81 7.19
C THR A 64 -24.54 -11.35 5.72
N GLN A 65 -23.54 -12.04 5.13
CA GLN A 65 -23.26 -12.31 3.71
C GLN A 65 -22.59 -11.24 2.83
N PHE A 66 -21.27 -11.06 3.02
CA PHE A 66 -20.34 -10.73 1.91
C PHE A 66 -19.51 -11.97 1.50
N LYS A 67 -20.17 -13.12 1.34
CA LYS A 67 -19.61 -14.27 0.62
C LYS A 67 -20.54 -14.58 -0.54
N GLN A 68 -19.96 -14.72 -1.73
CA GLN A 68 -20.58 -15.04 -3.03
C GLN A 68 -20.99 -13.81 -3.86
N GLN A 69 -20.08 -13.29 -4.71
CA GLN A 69 -20.49 -12.81 -6.05
C GLN A 69 -19.34 -12.63 -7.05
N PHE A 70 -18.06 -12.67 -6.65
CA PHE A 70 -16.95 -12.50 -7.61
C PHE A 70 -16.34 -13.80 -8.17
N TYR A 71 -16.87 -14.98 -7.81
CA TYR A 71 -16.45 -16.26 -8.41
C TYR A 71 -17.62 -16.84 -9.22
N LYS A 72 -17.86 -16.29 -10.42
CA LYS A 72 -18.41 -16.97 -11.60
C LYS A 72 -18.76 -15.96 -12.71
N ALA A 73 -17.75 -15.65 -13.51
CA ALA A 73 -17.83 -15.37 -14.95
C ALA A 73 -16.37 -15.16 -15.35
N SER A 74 -15.67 -16.14 -15.90
CA SER A 74 -15.94 -16.68 -17.22
C SER A 74 -15.32 -18.08 -17.36
N GLN A 75 -16.16 -19.04 -17.75
CA GLN A 75 -15.72 -20.17 -18.59
C GLN A 75 -15.52 -19.67 -20.02
#